data_AF-A0A2T2VL58-F1
#
_entry.id   AF-A0A2T2VL58-F1
#
_cell.length_a   1.000
_cell.length_b   1.000
_cell.length_c   1.000
_cell.angle_alpha   90.00
_cell.angle_beta   90.00
_cell.angle_gamma   90.00
#
_symmetry.space_group_name_H-M   'P 1'
#
loop_
_entity.id
_entity.type
_entity.pdbx_description
1 polymer ?
#
loop_
_entity_poly.entity_id
_entity_poly.type
_entity_poly.pdbx_seq_one_letter_code
_entity_poly.pdbx_strand_id
1 'polypeptide(L)' 'MKKHKQNDLELYKDEIQALIEKEIIGRYYYQAGRIQASLDNDKYVQKGLDVLTDSDRYYNILNIKPRN' A
#
# COMPACT_ATOMS: atom_id res chain seq x y z
N MET A 1 12.79 -35.21 -5.10
CA MET A 1 13.06 -33.84 -5.60
C MET A 1 12.12 -33.32 -6.69
N LYS A 2 11.52 -34.15 -7.58
CA LYS A 2 10.60 -33.65 -8.64
C LYS A 2 9.18 -33.28 -8.17
N LYS A 3 8.68 -33.85 -7.07
CA LYS A 3 7.29 -33.68 -6.61
C LYS A 3 7.04 -32.42 -5.75
N HIS A 4 8.11 -31.80 -5.22
CA HIS A 4 7.99 -30.59 -4.39
C HIS A 4 7.79 -29.33 -5.24
N LYS A 5 8.46 -29.24 -6.39
CA LYS A 5 8.43 -28.04 -7.27
C LYS A 5 7.05 -27.69 -7.84
N GLN A 6 6.16 -28.68 -8.00
CA GLN A 6 4.82 -28.45 -8.55
C GLN A 6 3.89 -27.77 -7.54
N ASN A 7 4.07 -28.06 -6.25
CA ASN A 7 3.28 -27.42 -5.20
C ASN A 7 3.81 -26.03 -4.86
N ASP A 8 5.10 -25.77 -5.07
CA ASP A 8 5.68 -24.44 -4.83
C ASP A 8 5.01 -23.39 -5.72
N LEU A 9 4.73 -23.71 -6.99
CA LEU A 9 4.10 -22.74 -7.91
C LEU A 9 2.69 -22.34 -7.46
N GLU A 10 1.90 -23.28 -6.95
CA GLU A 10 0.56 -22.99 -6.42
C GLU A 10 0.65 -22.32 -5.04
N LEU A 11 1.61 -22.72 -4.19
CA LEU A 11 1.81 -22.15 -2.86
C LEU A 11 2.20 -20.67 -2.92
N TYR A 12 3.04 -20.30 -3.90
CA TYR A 12 3.55 -18.93 -4.07
C TYR A 12 2.85 -18.18 -5.20
N LYS A 13 1.73 -18.69 -5.70
CA LYS A 13 1.03 -18.12 -6.86
C LYS A 13 0.68 -16.65 -6.67
N ASP A 14 0.14 -16.29 -5.51
CA ASP A 14 -0.28 -14.93 -5.20
C ASP A 14 0.94 -13.98 -5.14
N GLU A 15 2.05 -14.44 -4.55
CA GLU A 15 3.30 -13.68 -4.49
C GLU A 15 3.92 -13.49 -5.88
N ILE A 16 3.94 -14.54 -6.69
CA ILE A 16 4.42 -14.50 -8.08
C ILE A 16 3.54 -13.56 -8.91
N GLN A 17 2.22 -13.60 -8.74
CA GLN A 17 1.29 -12.69 -9.42
C GLN A 17 1.55 -11.23 -9.04
N ALA A 18 1.71 -10.93 -7.75
CA ALA A 18 2.02 -9.57 -7.29
C ALA A 18 3.36 -9.05 -7.83
N LEU A 19 4.38 -9.91 -7.92
CA LEU A 19 5.67 -9.56 -8.52
C LEU A 19 5.55 -9.27 -10.02
N ILE A 20 4.81 -10.09 -10.76
CA ILE A 20 4.56 -9.91 -12.20
C ILE A 20 3.76 -8.63 -12.45
N GLU A 21 2.71 -8.38 -11.65
CA GLU A 21 1.89 -7.17 -11.73
C GLU A 21 2.75 -5.91 -11.54
N LYS A 22 3.62 -5.90 -10.53
CA LYS A 22 4.55 -4.78 -10.28
C LYS A 22 5.50 -4.53 -11.45
N GLU A 23 5.99 -5.60 -12.09
CA GLU A 23 6.85 -5.50 -13.28
C GLU A 23 6.09 -4.96 -14.49
N ILE A 24 4.86 -5.42 -14.71
CA ILE A 24 3.99 -4.91 -15.78
C ILE A 24 3.69 -3.43 -15.53
N ILE A 25 3.24 -3.06 -14.33
CA ILE A 25 2.95 -1.66 -13.97
C ILE A 25 4.20 -0.79 -14.13
N GLY A 26 5.36 -1.28 -13.69
CA GLY A 26 6.64 -0.59 -13.84
C GLY A 26 7.06 -0.34 -15.30
N ARG A 27 6.67 -1.21 -16.22
CA ARG A 27 6.97 -1.11 -17.66
C ARG A 27 5.93 -0.29 -18.43
N TYR A 28 4.67 -0.33 -18.03
CA TYR A 28 3.56 0.35 -18.72
C TYR A 28 3.29 1.77 -18.21
N TYR A 29 3.37 2.00 -16.89
CA TYR A 29 3.00 3.28 -16.29
C TYR A 29 4.20 4.14 -15.85
N TYR A 30 5.43 3.69 -16.14
CA TYR A 30 6.67 4.33 -15.69
C TYR A 30 6.66 4.60 -14.16
N GLN A 31 7.60 5.40 -13.65
CA GLN A 31 7.75 5.70 -12.22
C GLN A 31 6.47 6.24 -11.55
N ALA A 32 5.66 7.01 -12.30
CA ALA A 32 4.47 7.67 -11.76
C ALA A 32 3.38 6.69 -11.33
N GLY A 33 3.05 5.69 -12.16
CA GLY A 33 2.02 4.69 -11.78
C GLY A 33 2.46 3.77 -10.65
N ARG A 34 3.75 3.45 -10.55
CA ARG A 34 4.29 2.69 -9.41
C ARG A 34 4.18 3.47 -8.09
N ILE A 35 4.48 4.77 -8.11
CA ILE A 35 4.34 5.63 -6.93
C ILE A 35 2.86 5.73 -6.55
N GLN A 36 1.97 5.96 -7.51
CA GLN A 36 0.54 6.08 -7.26
C GLN A 36 -0.05 4.78 -6.66
N ALA A 37 0.26 3.63 -7.25
CA ALA A 37 -0.15 2.32 -6.71
C ALA A 37 0.44 2.02 -5.32
N SER A 38 1.66 2.49 -5.04
CA SER A 38 2.28 2.33 -3.72
C SER A 38 1.62 3.18 -2.64
N LEU A 39 1.01 4.31 -3.02
CA LEU A 39 0.34 5.22 -2.09
C LEU A 39 -1.10 4.79 -1.78
N ASP A 40 -1.80 4.16 -2.73
CA ASP A 40 -3.21 3.74 -2.55
C ASP A 40 -3.40 2.80 -1.36
N ASN A 41 -2.44 1.90 -1.12
CA ASN A 41 -2.46 0.92 -0.02
C ASN A 41 -1.51 1.28 1.14
N ASP A 42 -0.95 2.48 1.16
CA ASP A 42 -0.07 2.90 2.26
C ASP A 42 -0.90 3.19 3.52
N LYS A 43 -0.78 2.29 4.49
CA LYS A 43 -1.46 2.38 5.79
C LYS A 43 -1.17 3.68 6.54
N TYR A 44 0.00 4.30 6.35
CA TYR A 44 0.36 5.55 7.02
C TYR A 44 -0.35 6.73 6.35
N VAL A 45 -0.45 6.72 5.02
CA VAL A 45 -1.18 7.74 4.26
C VAL A 45 -2.67 7.69 4.62
N GLN A 46 -3.27 6.51 4.60
CA GLN A 46 -4.67 6.32 5.01
C GLN A 46 -4.90 6.79 6.45
N LYS A 47 -4.03 6.40 7.39
CA LYS A 47 -4.14 6.84 8.78
C LYS A 47 -3.95 8.34 8.94
N GLY A 48 -3.09 8.96 8.13
CA GLY A 48 -2.93 10.40 8.07
C GLY A 48 -4.21 11.09 7.65
N LEU A 49 -4.87 10.60 6.59
CA LEU A 49 -6.17 11.12 6.13
C LEU A 49 -7.26 10.97 7.20
N ASP A 50 -7.34 9.82 7.88
CA ASP A 50 -8.26 9.63 9.01
C ASP A 50 -8.03 10.67 10.12
N VAL A 51 -6.78 10.96 10.45
CA VAL A 51 -6.44 11.91 11.52
C VAL A 51 -6.76 13.34 11.09
N LEU A 52 -6.46 13.71 9.85
CA LEU A 52 -6.70 15.06 9.34
C LEU A 52 -8.19 15.38 9.16
N THR A 53 -9.04 14.38 8.95
CA THR A 53 -10.49 14.55 8.83
C THR A 53 -11.21 14.53 10.18
N ASP A 54 -10.58 14.01 11.23
CA ASP A 54 -11.07 14.05 12.61
C ASP A 54 -10.44 15.25 13.35
N SER A 55 -11.18 16.36 13.37
CA SER A 55 -10.71 17.62 13.97
C SER A 55 -10.33 17.48 15.45
N ASP A 56 -11.14 16.78 16.24
CA ASP A 56 -10.88 16.60 17.67
C ASP A 56 -9.59 15.80 17.89
N ARG A 57 -9.43 14.69 17.16
CA ARG A 57 -8.23 13.87 17.25
C ARG A 57 -6.99 14.61 16.75
N TYR A 58 -7.10 15.39 15.68
CA TYR A 58 -6.02 16.23 15.16
C TYR A 58 -5.55 17.25 16.20
N TYR A 59 -6.48 18.02 16.79
CA TYR A 59 -6.18 19.02 17.81
C TYR A 59 -5.59 18.41 19.08
N ASN A 60 -6.09 17.24 19.50
CA ASN A 60 -5.55 16.49 20.64
C ASN A 60 -4.11 16.03 20.39
N ILE A 61 -3.80 15.50 19.20
CA ILE A 61 -2.43 15.08 18.84
C ILE A 61 -1.47 16.28 18.84
N LEU A 62 -1.91 17.43 18.32
CA LEU A 62 -1.08 18.63 18.27
C LEU A 62 -1.01 19.40 19.59
N ASN A 63 -1.81 19.04 20.60
CA ASN A 63 -2.00 19.79 21.85
C ASN A 63 -2.41 21.26 21.60
N ILE A 64 -3.22 21.50 20.57
CA ILE A 64 -3.72 22.83 20.21
C ILE A 64 -5.20 22.87 20.53
N LYS A 65 -5.68 23.91 21.22
CA LYS A 65 -7.12 24.11 21.41
C LYS A 65 -7.74 24.63 20.10
N PRO A 66 -8.87 24.06 19.63
CA PRO A 66 -9.58 24.59 18.47
C PRO A 66 -9.90 26.07 18.72
N ARG A 67 -9.60 26.91 17.73
CA ARG A 67 -10.01 28.31 17.75
C ARG A 67 -11.49 28.35 17.40
N ASN A 68 -12.32 28.66 18.38
CA ASN A 68 -13.73 29.03 18.17
C ASN A 68 -13.84 30.27 17.28
#